data_AF-A0AAD1MUE7-F1
#
_entry.id   AF-A0AAD1MUE7-F1
#
_cell.length_a   1.000
_cell.length_b   1.000
_cell.length_c   1.000
_cell.angle_alpha   90.00
_cell.angle_beta   90.00
_cell.angle_gamma   90.00
#
_symmetry.space_group_name_H-M   'P 1'
#
loop_
_entity.id
_entity.type
_entity.pdbx_description
1 polymer ?
#
loop_
_entity_poly.entity_id
_entity_poly.type
_entity_poly.pdbx_seq_one_letter_code
_entity_poly.pdbx_strand_id
1 'polypeptide(L)'
;MTASERIVLTKWTPGLAVFMVAVTALLWLFPLISAFRGGYNRGEQVMLAVVSALLAVPFLWVCWRVPKVLRGMGIEVDTEGIHPFDGKRVDTIAWHEIAAVGFGAYAGTHRGGTTRRLAGLEVYLMDTARIHGHPRLSGDWQEVAPPAVGLSAGCYRFTVSPYGPAAARVEQAVRRFRPQVWRGPFLHHREDQRRIG
;
A
#
# COMPACT_ATOMS: atom_id res chain seq x y z
N MET A 1 -24.76 -12.71 10.31
CA MET A 1 -23.51 -11.94 10.34
C MET A 1 -22.49 -12.70 9.51
N THR A 2 -22.14 -12.19 8.32
CA THR A 2 -21.08 -12.76 7.49
C THR A 2 -19.75 -12.51 8.17
N ALA A 3 -18.97 -13.56 8.40
CA ALA A 3 -17.63 -13.41 8.97
C ALA A 3 -16.75 -12.74 7.91
N SER A 4 -16.31 -11.51 8.14
CA SER A 4 -15.27 -10.86 7.35
C SER A 4 -14.03 -10.62 8.22
N GLU A 5 -12.85 -10.86 7.67
CA GLU A 5 -11.60 -10.50 8.33
C GLU A 5 -10.97 -9.30 7.63
N ARG A 6 -10.98 -8.15 8.31
CA ARG A 6 -10.38 -6.92 7.82
C ARG A 6 -8.95 -6.77 8.33
N ILE A 7 -8.01 -6.64 7.40
CA ILE A 7 -6.57 -6.55 7.69
C ILE A 7 -6.08 -5.21 7.17
N VAL A 8 -5.83 -4.29 8.10
CA VAL A 8 -5.36 -2.94 7.80
C VAL A 8 -3.84 -2.96 7.66
N LEU A 9 -3.35 -2.49 6.52
CA LEU A 9 -1.94 -2.43 6.10
C LEU A 9 -1.46 -0.96 6.14
N THR A 10 -1.74 -0.24 7.21
CA THR A 10 -1.24 1.13 7.34
C THR A 10 0.25 1.12 7.67
N LYS A 11 1.07 1.67 6.77
CA LYS A 11 2.51 1.92 7.02
C LYS A 11 2.77 2.99 8.09
N TRP A 12 1.75 3.78 8.43
CA TRP A 12 1.83 4.89 9.39
C TRP A 12 0.79 4.67 10.48
N THR A 13 1.21 4.73 11.74
CA THR A 13 0.24 4.76 12.83
C THR A 13 -0.49 6.11 12.82
N PRO A 14 -1.79 6.16 13.18
CA PRO A 14 -2.49 7.43 13.33
C PRO A 14 -1.74 8.43 14.22
N GLY A 15 -1.04 7.92 15.25
CA GLY A 15 -0.18 8.72 16.11
C GLY A 15 1.00 9.40 15.38
N LEU A 16 1.66 8.70 14.45
CA LEU A 16 2.75 9.29 13.64
C LEU A 16 2.24 10.41 12.71
N ALA A 17 1.04 10.22 12.13
CA ALA A 17 0.40 11.23 11.30
C ALA A 17 0.00 12.47 12.11
N VAL A 18 -0.62 12.28 13.29
CA VAL A 18 -0.98 13.37 14.21
C VAL A 18 0.27 14.09 14.71
N PHE A 19 1.34 13.35 15.06
CA PHE A 19 2.62 13.92 15.46
C PHE A 19 3.23 14.81 14.39
N MET A 20 3.26 14.36 13.12
CA MET A 20 3.76 15.20 12.02
C MET A 20 2.92 16.46 11.83
N VAL A 21 1.59 16.38 11.92
CA VAL A 21 0.72 17.56 11.82
C VAL A 21 0.99 18.53 12.98
N ALA A 22 1.14 18.02 14.21
CA ALA A 22 1.44 18.83 15.38
C ALA A 22 2.80 19.52 15.28
N VAL A 23 3.87 18.80 14.91
CA VAL A 23 5.20 19.39 14.69
C VAL A 23 5.16 20.46 13.61
N THR A 24 4.47 20.20 12.50
CA THR A 24 4.39 21.18 11.43
C THR A 24 3.54 22.40 11.82
N ALA A 25 2.47 22.23 12.62
CA ALA A 25 1.69 23.33 13.18
C ALA A 25 2.49 24.17 14.20
N LEU A 26 3.40 23.56 14.97
CA LEU A 26 4.29 24.28 15.88
C LEU A 26 5.24 25.21 15.13
N LEU A 27 5.72 24.81 13.94
CA LEU A 27 6.55 25.67 13.08
C LEU A 27 5.80 26.93 12.62
N TRP A 28 4.47 26.91 12.61
CA TRP A 28 3.62 28.06 12.29
C TRP A 28 3.40 29.04 13.45
N LEU A 29 3.76 28.67 14.68
CA LEU A 29 3.60 29.56 15.83
C LEU A 29 4.50 30.80 15.74
N PHE A 30 5.72 30.66 15.20
CA PHE A 30 6.65 31.79 15.07
C PHE A 30 6.13 32.89 14.11
N PRO A 31 5.68 32.57 12.88
CA PRO A 31 4.99 33.52 12.01
C PRO A 31 3.73 34.16 12.63
N LEU A 32 2.95 33.36 13.37
CA LEU A 32 1.73 33.84 14.01
C LEU A 32 2.02 34.83 15.13
N ILE A 33 2.94 34.48 16.05
CA ILE A 33 3.35 35.31 17.19
C ILE A 33 4.02 36.60 16.71
N SER A 34 4.85 36.51 15.66
CA SER A 34 5.44 37.69 15.04
C SER A 34 4.35 38.60 14.48
N ALA A 35 3.42 38.09 13.66
CA ALA A 35 2.31 38.89 13.11
C ALA A 35 1.50 39.67 14.18
N PHE A 36 1.28 39.09 15.37
CA PHE A 36 0.54 39.74 16.46
C PHE A 36 1.34 40.79 17.25
N ARG A 37 2.68 40.79 17.19
CA ARG A 37 3.51 41.70 18.01
C ARG A 37 3.58 43.14 17.50
N GLY A 38 3.15 43.42 16.26
CA GLY A 38 2.96 44.77 15.71
C GLY A 38 4.20 45.67 15.73
N GLY A 39 4.83 45.89 14.58
CA GLY A 39 5.98 46.82 14.49
C GLY A 39 6.88 46.65 13.27
N TYR A 40 6.37 46.10 12.17
CA TYR A 40 7.21 45.69 11.04
C TYR A 40 7.35 46.77 9.98
N ASN A 41 8.59 47.00 9.55
CA ASN A 41 8.86 47.74 8.32
C ASN A 41 8.45 46.91 7.09
N ARG A 42 8.20 47.57 5.94
CA ARG A 42 7.76 46.89 4.68
C ARG A 42 8.64 45.69 4.31
N GLY A 43 9.97 45.80 4.50
CA GLY A 43 10.91 44.71 4.21
C GLY A 43 10.72 43.49 5.11
N GLU A 44 10.46 43.71 6.41
CA GLU A 44 10.23 42.63 7.37
C GLU A 44 8.88 41.92 7.12
N GLN A 45 7.85 42.68 6.70
CA GLN A 45 6.56 42.11 6.31
C GLN A 45 6.70 41.20 5.08
N VAL A 46 7.46 41.63 4.06
CA VAL A 46 7.72 40.82 2.86
C VAL A 46 8.53 39.56 3.21
N MET A 47 9.57 39.69 4.05
CA MET A 47 10.37 38.55 4.49
C MET A 47 9.55 37.54 5.29
N LEU A 48 8.70 37.99 6.22
CA LEU A 48 7.77 37.13 6.96
C LEU A 48 6.78 36.42 6.04
N ALA A 49 6.25 37.10 5.02
CA ALA A 49 5.34 36.51 4.05
C ALA A 49 6.02 35.40 3.23
N VAL A 50 7.26 35.64 2.77
CA VAL A 50 8.03 34.64 2.01
C VAL A 50 8.36 33.42 2.87
N VAL A 51 8.84 33.62 4.10
CA VAL A 51 9.14 32.50 5.03
C VAL A 51 7.88 31.70 5.35
N SER A 52 6.74 32.37 5.57
CA SER A 52 5.46 31.72 5.82
C SER A 52 5.00 30.91 4.60
N ALA A 53 5.13 31.45 3.39
CA ALA A 53 4.79 30.74 2.16
C ALA A 53 5.66 29.48 1.97
N LEU A 54 6.96 29.57 2.25
CA LEU A 54 7.88 28.44 2.16
C LEU A 54 7.55 27.33 3.17
N LEU A 55 7.15 27.70 4.40
CA LEU A 55 6.71 26.74 5.43
C LEU A 55 5.32 26.15 5.14
N ALA A 56 4.48 26.86 4.39
CA ALA A 56 3.15 26.38 4.02
C ALA A 56 3.15 25.20 3.06
N VAL A 57 4.10 25.17 2.13
CA VAL A 57 4.19 24.11 1.11
C VAL A 57 4.29 22.70 1.74
N PRO A 58 5.26 22.40 2.64
CA PRO A 58 5.34 21.08 3.26
C PRO A 58 4.14 20.80 4.18
N PHE A 59 3.59 21.81 4.86
CA PHE A 59 2.41 21.65 5.71
C PHE A 59 1.18 21.23 4.91
N LEU A 60 0.87 21.95 3.83
CA LEU A 60 -0.24 21.64 2.94
C LEU A 60 -0.05 20.28 2.29
N TRP A 61 1.19 19.93 1.91
CA TRP A 61 1.51 18.61 1.38
C TRP A 61 1.22 17.50 2.40
N VAL A 62 1.62 17.67 3.67
CA VAL A 62 1.30 16.72 4.75
C VAL A 62 -0.22 16.65 4.97
N CYS A 63 -0.90 17.78 5.14
CA CYS A 63 -2.35 17.85 5.33
C CYS A 63 -3.13 17.19 4.19
N TRP A 64 -2.65 17.29 2.95
CA TRP A 64 -3.27 16.62 1.81
C TRP A 64 -3.04 15.11 1.81
N ARG A 65 -1.89 14.65 2.32
CA ARG A 65 -1.53 13.22 2.39
C ARG A 65 -2.14 12.50 3.60
N VAL A 66 -2.35 13.20 4.72
CA VAL A 66 -2.87 12.64 5.97
C VAL A 66 -4.21 11.91 5.80
N PRO A 67 -5.23 12.44 5.09
CA PRO A 67 -6.47 11.70 4.85
C PRO A 67 -6.25 10.36 4.16
N LYS A 68 -5.34 10.30 3.17
CA LYS A 68 -5.01 9.05 2.47
C LYS A 68 -4.30 8.05 3.38
N VAL A 69 -3.48 8.56 4.31
CA VAL A 69 -2.78 7.74 5.30
C VAL A 69 -3.73 7.23 6.40
N LEU A 70 -4.66 8.08 6.85
CA LEU A 70 -5.64 7.75 7.90
C LEU A 70 -6.80 6.88 7.42
N ARG A 71 -7.15 6.95 6.13
CA ARG A 71 -8.20 6.12 5.51
C ARG A 71 -7.92 4.63 5.67
N GLY A 72 -6.66 4.26 5.85
CA GLY A 72 -6.25 2.87 5.95
C GLY A 72 -6.27 2.22 4.59
N MET A 73 -5.09 1.79 4.15
CA MET A 73 -4.98 0.86 3.04
C MET A 73 -4.93 -0.55 3.61
N GLY A 74 -5.58 -1.51 2.96
CA GLY A 74 -5.66 -2.86 3.50
C GLY A 74 -6.27 -3.86 2.55
N ILE A 75 -6.45 -5.07 3.07
CA ILE A 75 -7.17 -6.14 2.41
C ILE A 75 -8.20 -6.66 3.40
N GLU A 76 -9.44 -6.78 2.94
CA GLU A 76 -10.47 -7.54 3.62
C GLU A 76 -10.65 -8.86 2.88
N VAL A 77 -10.81 -9.95 3.62
CA VAL A 77 -11.05 -11.29 3.08
C VAL A 77 -12.31 -11.83 3.72
N ASP A 78 -13.26 -12.28 2.90
CA ASP A 78 -14.53 -12.83 3.36
C ASP A 78 -15.00 -14.00 2.47
N THR A 79 -16.28 -14.36 2.56
CA THR A 79 -16.89 -15.46 1.79
C THR A 79 -17.04 -15.18 0.30
N GLU A 80 -17.01 -13.92 -0.15
CA GLU A 80 -17.14 -13.50 -1.55
C GLU A 80 -15.77 -13.49 -2.25
N GLY A 81 -14.72 -13.01 -1.57
CA GLY A 81 -13.40 -12.94 -2.17
C GLY A 81 -12.36 -12.17 -1.36
N ILE A 82 -11.43 -11.58 -2.11
CA ILE A 82 -10.42 -10.67 -1.61
C ILE A 82 -10.79 -9.25 -2.03
N HIS A 83 -10.83 -8.35 -1.06
CA HIS A 83 -11.30 -6.98 -1.22
C HIS A 83 -10.19 -6.00 -0.86
N PRO A 84 -9.55 -5.38 -1.86
CA PRO A 84 -8.67 -4.26 -1.61
C PRO A 84 -9.46 -3.11 -0.99
N PHE A 85 -8.88 -2.50 0.03
CA PHE A 85 -9.51 -1.43 0.81
C PHE A 85 -8.62 -0.18 0.80
N ASP A 86 -9.19 0.96 0.44
CA ASP A 86 -8.59 2.30 0.56
C ASP A 86 -9.67 3.26 1.11
N GLY A 87 -9.81 3.31 2.44
CA GLY A 87 -10.89 4.05 3.11
C GLY A 87 -12.30 3.45 2.94
N LYS A 88 -12.53 2.64 1.90
CA LYS A 88 -13.70 1.81 1.64
C LYS A 88 -13.30 0.61 0.78
N ARG A 89 -14.17 -0.42 0.70
CA ARG A 89 -14.04 -1.52 -0.26
C ARG A 89 -13.96 -0.93 -1.67
N VAL A 90 -12.85 -1.16 -2.37
CA VAL A 90 -12.57 -0.58 -3.69
C VAL A 90 -13.20 -1.43 -4.79
N ASP A 91 -12.94 -2.73 -4.71
CA ASP A 91 -13.39 -3.77 -5.64
C ASP A 91 -13.34 -5.14 -4.94
N THR A 92 -13.77 -6.19 -5.64
CA THR A 92 -13.77 -7.57 -5.16
C THR A 92 -13.18 -8.48 -6.24
N ILE A 93 -12.08 -9.16 -5.91
CA ILE A 93 -11.63 -10.31 -6.71
C ILE A 93 -12.32 -11.53 -6.13
N ALA A 94 -13.32 -12.04 -6.83
CA ALA A 94 -14.17 -13.10 -6.29
C ALA A 94 -13.44 -14.45 -6.27
N TRP A 95 -13.78 -15.32 -5.32
CA TRP A 95 -13.09 -16.62 -5.18
C TRP A 95 -13.11 -17.50 -6.43
N HIS A 96 -14.15 -17.37 -7.27
CA HIS A 96 -14.28 -18.12 -8.51
C HIS A 96 -13.33 -17.63 -9.62
N GLU A 97 -12.77 -16.44 -9.47
CA GLU A 97 -11.83 -15.82 -10.41
C GLU A 97 -10.38 -16.12 -10.03
N ILE A 98 -10.14 -16.52 -8.79
CA ILE A 98 -8.80 -16.70 -8.23
C ILE A 98 -8.30 -18.12 -8.46
N ALA A 99 -7.20 -18.25 -9.21
CA ALA A 99 -6.48 -19.51 -9.38
C ALA A 99 -5.56 -19.82 -8.19
N ALA A 100 -4.85 -18.80 -7.72
CA ALA A 100 -3.91 -18.96 -6.62
C ALA A 100 -3.66 -17.66 -5.87
N VAL A 101 -3.35 -17.79 -4.59
CA VAL A 101 -2.95 -16.72 -3.68
C VAL A 101 -1.70 -17.14 -2.93
N GLY A 102 -0.77 -16.21 -2.76
CA GLY A 102 0.48 -16.48 -2.07
C GLY A 102 1.32 -15.23 -1.88
N PHE A 103 2.39 -15.35 -1.09
CA PHE A 103 3.35 -14.25 -0.94
C PHE A 103 4.47 -14.37 -1.97
N GLY A 104 4.59 -13.38 -2.85
CA GLY A 104 5.68 -13.31 -3.83
C GLY A 104 7.03 -13.10 -3.16
N ALA A 105 8.04 -13.82 -3.62
CA ALA A 105 9.41 -13.75 -3.15
C ALA A 105 10.39 -13.72 -4.32
N TYR A 106 11.33 -12.78 -4.30
CA TYR A 106 12.36 -12.65 -5.33
C TYR A 106 13.67 -13.20 -4.80
N ALA A 107 14.21 -14.19 -5.48
CA ALA A 107 15.58 -14.62 -5.28
C ALA A 107 16.53 -13.68 -6.02
N GLY A 108 17.54 -13.14 -5.33
CA GLY A 108 18.60 -12.35 -5.91
C GLY A 108 19.92 -12.62 -5.20
N THR A 109 21.03 -12.31 -5.85
CA THR A 109 22.36 -12.43 -5.23
C THR A 109 22.79 -11.08 -4.65
N HIS A 110 23.29 -11.08 -3.41
CA HIS A 110 23.94 -9.92 -2.81
C HIS A 110 25.21 -10.37 -2.09
N ARG A 111 26.36 -9.76 -2.44
CA ARG A 111 27.69 -10.09 -1.88
C ARG A 111 28.01 -11.59 -1.86
N GLY A 112 27.66 -12.32 -2.93
CA GLY A 112 27.91 -13.76 -3.04
C GLY A 112 26.94 -14.68 -2.28
N GLY A 113 25.98 -14.12 -1.52
CA GLY A 113 24.92 -14.88 -0.86
C GLY A 113 23.57 -14.78 -1.61
N THR A 114 22.78 -15.86 -1.57
CA THR A 114 21.39 -15.85 -2.04
C THR A 114 20.52 -15.08 -1.05
N THR A 115 19.93 -13.99 -1.52
CA THR A 115 18.96 -13.17 -0.77
C THR A 115 17.55 -13.43 -1.30
N ARG A 116 16.59 -13.59 -0.40
CA ARG A 116 15.17 -13.72 -0.74
C ARG A 116 14.43 -12.47 -0.26
N ARG A 117 13.96 -11.64 -1.20
CA ARG A 117 13.17 -10.44 -0.91
C ARG A 117 11.71 -10.72 -1.16
N LEU A 118 10.90 -10.79 -0.12
CA LEU A 118 9.45 -10.93 -0.27
C LEU A 118 8.84 -9.59 -0.74
N ALA A 119 7.95 -9.64 -1.74
CA ALA A 119 7.46 -8.47 -2.47
C ALA A 119 6.02 -8.05 -2.12
N GLY A 120 5.17 -8.98 -1.72
CA GLY A 120 3.78 -8.69 -1.36
C GLY A 120 2.86 -9.90 -1.51
N LEU A 121 1.56 -9.70 -1.26
CA LEU A 121 0.53 -10.68 -1.56
C LEU A 121 0.26 -10.66 -3.06
N GLU A 122 0.29 -11.82 -3.70
CA GLU A 122 0.04 -12.00 -5.12
C GLU A 122 -1.22 -12.84 -5.31
N VAL A 123 -2.10 -12.35 -6.18
CA VAL A 123 -3.37 -13.00 -6.54
C VAL A 123 -3.35 -13.27 -8.04
N TYR A 124 -3.31 -14.55 -8.40
CA TYR A 124 -3.33 -15.05 -9.78
C TYR A 124 -4.77 -15.40 -10.16
N LEU A 125 -5.18 -14.99 -11.36
CA LEU A 125 -6.52 -15.24 -11.87
C LEU A 125 -6.58 -16.56 -12.67
N MET A 126 -7.75 -17.19 -12.68
CA MET A 126 -8.06 -18.36 -13.53
C MET A 126 -8.01 -17.99 -15.02
N ASP A 127 -8.44 -16.78 -15.36
CA ASP A 127 -8.49 -16.27 -16.73
C ASP A 127 -7.78 -14.92 -16.81
N THR A 128 -6.67 -14.86 -17.57
CA THR A 128 -5.93 -13.63 -17.82
C THR A 128 -6.70 -12.62 -18.67
N ALA A 129 -7.70 -13.04 -19.43
CA ALA A 129 -8.53 -12.09 -20.19
C ALA A 129 -9.38 -11.20 -19.26
N ARG A 130 -9.57 -11.60 -17.99
CA ARG A 130 -10.31 -10.83 -16.98
C ARG A 130 -9.53 -9.72 -16.29
N ILE A 131 -8.29 -9.41 -16.70
CA ILE A 131 -7.53 -8.25 -16.16
C ILE A 131 -8.38 -6.96 -16.28
N HIS A 132 -9.17 -6.83 -17.35
CA HIS A 132 -10.05 -5.68 -17.59
C HIS A 132 -11.34 -5.69 -16.76
N GLY A 133 -11.64 -6.77 -16.04
CA GLY A 133 -12.82 -6.89 -15.17
C GLY A 133 -12.76 -6.05 -13.90
N HIS A 134 -11.56 -5.63 -13.48
CA HIS A 134 -11.33 -4.80 -12.29
C HIS A 134 -10.62 -3.50 -12.65
N PRO A 135 -11.31 -2.52 -13.30
CA PRO A 135 -10.69 -1.28 -13.73
C PRO A 135 -10.07 -0.48 -12.58
N ARG A 136 -10.61 -0.64 -11.35
CA ARG A 136 -10.09 0.01 -10.14
C ARG A 136 -8.82 -0.66 -9.57
N LEU A 137 -8.52 -1.89 -9.98
CA LEU A 137 -7.32 -2.64 -9.59
C LEU A 137 -6.26 -2.68 -10.68
N SER A 138 -6.52 -2.08 -11.85
CA SER A 138 -5.61 -2.08 -13.00
C SER A 138 -4.18 -1.63 -12.67
N GLY A 139 -4.00 -0.64 -11.78
CA GLY A 139 -2.68 -0.17 -11.34
C GLY A 139 -1.92 -1.14 -10.42
N ASP A 140 -2.61 -2.11 -9.82
CA ASP A 140 -2.00 -3.15 -8.98
C ASP A 140 -1.66 -4.42 -9.78
N TRP A 141 -2.05 -4.48 -11.05
CA TRP A 141 -1.66 -5.56 -11.95
C TRP A 141 -0.16 -5.49 -12.23
N GLN A 142 0.51 -6.64 -12.14
CA GLN A 142 1.92 -6.79 -12.43
C GLN A 142 2.08 -7.92 -13.43
N GLU A 143 2.66 -7.60 -14.59
CA GLU A 143 3.11 -8.61 -15.55
C GLU A 143 4.34 -9.30 -14.97
N VAL A 144 4.18 -10.59 -14.67
CA VAL A 144 5.25 -11.45 -14.14
C VAL A 144 5.10 -12.83 -14.74
N ALA A 145 6.23 -13.53 -14.88
CA ALA A 145 6.21 -14.93 -15.28
C ALA A 145 5.36 -15.75 -14.29
N PRO A 146 4.57 -16.73 -14.77
CA PRO A 146 3.83 -17.63 -13.89
C PRO A 146 4.81 -18.38 -12.97
N PRO A 147 4.64 -18.33 -11.64
CA PRO A 147 5.55 -19.00 -10.71
C PRO A 147 5.34 -20.52 -10.69
N ALA A 148 4.26 -21.02 -11.30
CA ALA A 148 3.96 -22.44 -11.45
C ALA A 148 3.12 -22.68 -12.71
N VAL A 149 3.16 -23.92 -13.20
CA VAL A 149 2.35 -24.37 -14.35
C VAL A 149 0.86 -24.17 -14.06
N GLY A 150 0.15 -23.59 -15.03
CA GLY A 150 -1.30 -23.36 -14.94
C GLY A 150 -1.70 -22.04 -14.27
N LEU A 151 -0.75 -21.17 -13.90
CA LEU A 151 -1.03 -19.82 -13.40
C LEU A 151 -0.95 -18.77 -14.51
N SER A 152 -1.66 -17.65 -14.30
CA SER A 152 -1.65 -16.50 -15.20
C SER A 152 -0.27 -15.87 -15.38
N ALA A 153 -0.01 -15.34 -16.58
CA ALA A 153 1.17 -14.51 -16.91
C ALA A 153 1.03 -13.08 -16.34
N GLY A 154 0.85 -13.00 -15.02
CA GLY A 154 0.63 -11.77 -14.29
C GLY A 154 -0.25 -12.01 -13.06
N CYS A 155 -0.23 -11.06 -12.14
CA CYS A 155 -1.00 -11.13 -10.90
C CYS A 155 -1.35 -9.73 -10.39
N TYR A 156 -2.41 -9.64 -9.58
CA TYR A 156 -2.59 -8.47 -8.72
C TYR A 156 -1.63 -8.57 -7.53
N ARG A 157 -0.80 -7.54 -7.34
CA ARG A 157 0.15 -7.48 -6.22
C ARG A 157 -0.26 -6.41 -5.22
N PHE A 158 -0.57 -6.84 -4.00
CA PHE A 158 -0.89 -5.94 -2.91
C PHE A 158 0.28 -5.81 -1.94
N THR A 159 0.52 -4.58 -1.47
CA THR A 159 1.60 -4.27 -0.53
C THR A 159 1.22 -4.70 0.89
N VAL A 160 1.28 -6.00 1.15
CA VAL A 160 1.23 -6.60 2.50
C VAL A 160 2.66 -6.88 2.91
N SER A 161 3.11 -6.32 4.05
CA SER A 161 4.42 -6.69 4.58
C SER A 161 4.39 -8.17 5.00
N PRO A 162 5.23 -9.02 4.40
CA PRO A 162 5.22 -10.47 4.61
C PRO A 162 5.86 -10.89 5.94
N TYR A 163 6.55 -9.96 6.63
CA TYR A 163 7.30 -10.20 7.86
C TYR A 163 6.53 -9.81 9.13
N GLY A 164 5.24 -9.48 9.01
CA GLY A 164 4.45 -8.95 10.11
C GLY A 164 3.18 -9.77 10.41
N PRO A 165 2.52 -9.49 11.54
CA PRO A 165 1.27 -10.15 11.93
C PRO A 165 0.15 -9.97 10.89
N ALA A 166 0.20 -8.90 10.09
CA ALA A 166 -0.72 -8.70 8.97
C ALA A 166 -0.63 -9.82 7.92
N ALA A 167 0.57 -10.31 7.61
CA ALA A 167 0.73 -11.41 6.64
C ALA A 167 0.18 -12.73 7.17
N ALA A 168 0.46 -13.04 8.44
CA ALA A 168 -0.09 -14.23 9.09
C ALA A 168 -1.62 -14.20 9.11
N ARG A 169 -2.22 -13.03 9.36
CA ARG A 169 -3.67 -12.84 9.31
C ARG A 169 -4.24 -13.02 7.90
N VAL A 170 -3.55 -12.50 6.86
CA VAL A 170 -4.00 -12.71 5.47
C VAL A 170 -3.96 -14.19 5.11
N GLU A 171 -2.86 -14.87 5.43
CA GLU A 171 -2.74 -16.31 5.21
C GLU A 171 -3.84 -17.09 5.95
N GLN A 172 -4.07 -16.78 7.23
CA GLN A 172 -5.11 -17.42 8.02
C GLN A 172 -6.51 -17.17 7.44
N ALA A 173 -6.80 -15.95 7.02
CA ALA A 173 -8.08 -15.59 6.43
C ALA A 173 -8.31 -16.32 5.10
N VAL A 174 -7.33 -16.31 4.19
CA VAL A 174 -7.43 -17.02 2.90
C VAL A 174 -7.58 -18.52 3.13
N ARG A 175 -6.77 -19.11 4.03
CA ARG A 175 -6.89 -20.54 4.38
C ARG A 175 -8.23 -20.88 5.02
N ARG A 176 -8.86 -19.94 5.75
CA ARG A 176 -10.18 -20.12 6.36
C ARG A 176 -11.31 -20.11 5.33
N PHE A 177 -11.32 -19.15 4.40
CA PHE A 177 -12.42 -18.99 3.43
C PHE A 177 -12.24 -19.84 2.18
N ARG A 178 -11.00 -20.08 1.74
CA ARG A 178 -10.70 -20.78 0.49
C ARG A 178 -9.33 -21.49 0.54
N PRO A 179 -9.16 -22.56 1.35
CA PRO A 179 -7.87 -23.22 1.56
C PRO A 179 -7.20 -23.70 0.25
N GLN A 180 -7.98 -24.09 -0.75
CA GLN A 180 -7.50 -24.64 -2.02
C GLN A 180 -6.77 -23.63 -2.91
N VAL A 181 -6.99 -22.32 -2.72
CA VAL A 181 -6.29 -21.29 -3.52
C VAL A 181 -4.97 -20.86 -2.90
N TRP A 182 -4.73 -21.17 -1.61
CA TRP A 182 -3.47 -20.83 -0.97
C TRP A 182 -2.36 -21.76 -1.47
N ARG A 183 -1.38 -21.21 -2.20
CA ARG A 183 -0.25 -21.98 -2.76
C ARG A 183 1.07 -21.74 -2.04
N GLY A 184 1.05 -20.96 -0.96
CA GLY A 184 2.26 -20.61 -0.22
C GLY A 184 3.09 -19.55 -0.95
N PRO A 185 4.38 -19.41 -0.63
CA PRO A 185 5.16 -18.31 -1.17
C PRO A 185 5.68 -18.61 -2.58
N PHE A 186 5.40 -17.73 -3.53
CA PHE A 186 5.88 -17.82 -4.91
C PHE A 186 7.34 -17.38 -4.99
N LEU A 187 8.17 -18.09 -5.76
CA LEU A 187 9.58 -17.76 -5.96
C LEU A 187 9.79 -17.28 -7.40
N HIS A 188 10.05 -15.99 -7.54
CA HIS A 188 10.40 -15.32 -8.79
C HIS A 188 11.91 -15.21 -8.92
N HIS A 189 12.44 -15.48 -10.11
CA HIS A 189 13.87 -15.31 -10.39
C HIS A 189 14.10 -13.92 -10.98
N ARG A 190 15.19 -13.26 -10.57
CA ARG A 190 15.47 -11.86 -10.95
C ARG A 190 15.62 -11.64 -12.46
N GLU A 191 15.91 -12.69 -13.23
CA GLU A 191 15.98 -12.64 -14.70
C GLU A 191 14.62 -12.32 -15.34
N ASP A 192 13.51 -12.66 -14.69
CA ASP A 192 12.14 -12.40 -15.16
C ASP A 192 11.78 -10.90 -15.12
N GLN A 193 12.55 -10.08 -14.38
CA GLN A 193 12.34 -8.64 -14.27
C GLN A 193 12.96 -7.84 -15.42
N ARG A 194 13.98 -8.37 -16.11
CA ARG A 194 14.74 -7.62 -17.14
C ARG A 194 14.09 -7.63 -18.53
N ARG A 195 13.06 -8.45 -18.76
CA ARG A 195 12.34 -8.50 -20.05
C ARG A 195 11.21 -7.46 -20.16
N ILE A 196 10.97 -6.67 -19.12
CA ILE A 196 9.83 -5.73 -19.02
C ILE A 196 10.31 -4.34 -18.57
N GLY A 197 11.49 -3.92 -19.04
CA GLY A 197 12.06 -2.58 -18.84
C GLY A 197 12.14 -1.82 -20.15
#